data_AF-A0A920CIS2-F1
#
_entry.id   AF-A0A920CIS2-F1
#
_cell.length_a   1.000
_cell.length_b   1.000
_cell.length_c   1.000
_cell.angle_alpha   90.00
_cell.angle_beta   90.00
_cell.angle_gamma   90.00
#
_symmetry.space_group_name_H-M   'P 1'
#
loop_
_entity.id
_entity.type
_entity.pdbx_description
1 polymer ?
#
loop_
_entity_poly.entity_id
_entity_poly.type
_entity_poly.pdbx_seq_one_letter_code
_entity_poly.pdbx_strand_id
1 'polypeptide(L)'
;MLLQQMLNHGETLLRKGASDTVIYETLQNYIHHPDINPEEGREWLFTTLYRLGAYTYALEHLSPLLLEKEYIRLQYAECLIRTGQFQAALQVLENWMMSLASDQDTTKLHSQLELWVKLCRLAELSVPQGSNPETVLASNDLPPDQTQALMETAVKMGVLPVASILASSNDFLRDDYILVLYKEGYLELAKLELDRIGKEKLSEDATGHRHARYIYAEILHDEGHFEEAARIFECIAEQFPDMAKARFGACSCYLHTVMNRLTGRIELYHPDPKEQGIIERHLDDISRALNIIYETRWHTVWSATQSRNLPIPASQMLQ
;
A
#
# COMPACT_ATOMS: atom_id res chain seq x y z
N MET A 1 -21.33 -5.72 -13.21
CA MET A 1 -20.79 -7.10 -13.18
C MET A 1 -19.57 -7.25 -14.06
N LEU A 2 -19.61 -6.79 -15.32
CA LEU A 2 -18.51 -6.92 -16.29
C LEU A 2 -17.23 -6.17 -15.91
N LEU A 3 -17.31 -4.92 -15.40
CA LEU A 3 -16.13 -4.20 -14.88
C LEU A 3 -15.39 -4.97 -13.77
N GLN A 4 -16.13 -5.61 -12.85
CA GLN A 4 -15.51 -6.40 -11.78
C GLN A 4 -14.85 -7.68 -12.32
N GLN A 5 -15.44 -8.30 -13.35
CA GLN A 5 -14.82 -9.44 -14.02
C GLN A 5 -13.53 -9.04 -14.75
N MET A 6 -13.54 -7.89 -15.43
CA MET A 6 -12.37 -7.31 -16.09
C MET A 6 -11.25 -7.05 -15.09
N LEU A 7 -11.57 -6.44 -13.94
CA LEU A 7 -10.61 -6.23 -12.87
C LEU A 7 -10.07 -7.54 -12.31
N ASN A 8 -10.93 -8.50 -11.96
CA ASN A 8 -10.50 -9.80 -11.44
C ASN A 8 -9.58 -10.55 -12.42
N HIS A 9 -9.86 -10.43 -13.73
CA HIS A 9 -9.02 -11.00 -14.77
C HIS A 9 -7.65 -10.29 -14.82
N GLY A 10 -7.64 -8.96 -14.80
CA GLY A 10 -6.41 -8.18 -14.74
C GLY A 10 -5.56 -8.47 -13.50
N GLU A 11 -6.17 -8.59 -12.32
CA GLU A 11 -5.47 -8.98 -11.10
C GLU A 11 -4.88 -10.39 -11.20
N THR A 12 -5.59 -11.32 -11.83
CA THR A 12 -5.11 -12.69 -12.04
C THR A 12 -3.88 -12.71 -12.96
N LEU A 13 -3.89 -11.89 -14.02
CA LEU A 13 -2.75 -11.75 -14.92
C LEU A 13 -1.55 -11.11 -14.21
N LEU A 14 -1.78 -10.05 -13.42
CA LEU A 14 -0.75 -9.40 -12.63
C LEU A 14 -0.09 -10.36 -11.64
N ARG A 15 -0.88 -11.16 -10.90
CA ARG A 15 -0.34 -12.19 -9.97
C ARG A 15 0.46 -13.28 -10.68
N LYS A 16 0.22 -13.51 -11.97
CA LYS A 16 1.00 -14.43 -12.81
C LYS A 16 2.26 -13.79 -13.41
N GLY A 17 2.54 -12.52 -13.12
CA GLY A 17 3.70 -11.80 -13.65
C GLY A 17 3.54 -11.32 -15.09
N ALA A 18 2.31 -11.18 -15.59
CA ALA A 18 2.08 -10.62 -16.93
C ALA A 18 2.54 -9.15 -16.99
N SER A 19 3.15 -8.75 -18.11
CA SER A 19 3.52 -7.35 -18.35
C SER A 19 2.27 -6.48 -18.58
N ASP A 20 2.42 -5.17 -18.39
CA ASP A 20 1.32 -4.23 -18.61
C ASP A 20 0.79 -4.25 -20.05
N THR A 21 1.65 -4.53 -21.04
CA THR A 21 1.26 -4.74 -22.45
C THR A 21 0.31 -5.92 -22.59
N VAL A 22 0.67 -7.08 -22.01
CA VAL A 22 -0.13 -8.30 -22.08
C VAL A 22 -1.47 -8.12 -21.35
N ILE A 23 -1.44 -7.44 -20.20
CA ILE A 23 -2.65 -7.09 -19.44
C ILE A 23 -3.55 -6.21 -20.31
N TYR A 24 -3.01 -5.13 -20.89
CA TYR A 24 -3.76 -4.23 -21.76
C TYR A 24 -4.41 -4.95 -22.94
N GLU A 25 -3.63 -5.70 -23.74
CA GLU A 25 -4.11 -6.41 -24.93
C GLU A 25 -5.19 -7.43 -24.58
N THR A 26 -5.03 -8.14 -23.45
CA THR A 26 -6.01 -9.12 -23.00
C THR A 26 -7.31 -8.44 -22.59
N LEU A 27 -7.21 -7.35 -21.83
CA LEU A 27 -8.36 -6.60 -21.33
C LEU A 27 -9.08 -5.81 -22.43
N GLN A 28 -8.39 -5.40 -23.49
CA GLN A 28 -8.98 -4.69 -24.62
C GLN A 28 -10.10 -5.49 -25.30
N ASN A 29 -10.02 -6.83 -25.30
CA ASN A 29 -11.06 -7.70 -25.85
C ASN A 29 -12.42 -7.51 -25.17
N TYR A 30 -12.47 -7.02 -23.92
CA TYR A 30 -13.72 -6.72 -23.23
C TYR A 30 -14.45 -5.51 -23.83
N ILE A 31 -13.75 -4.60 -24.51
CA ILE A 31 -14.39 -3.42 -25.15
C ILE A 31 -15.28 -3.85 -26.32
N HIS A 32 -14.94 -4.95 -26.99
CA HIS A 32 -15.69 -5.46 -28.15
C HIS A 32 -16.84 -6.40 -27.77
N HIS A 33 -17.20 -6.48 -26.49
CA HIS A 33 -18.33 -7.28 -26.05
C HIS A 33 -19.64 -6.70 -26.63
N PRO A 34 -20.54 -7.53 -27.20
CA PRO A 34 -21.75 -7.06 -27.88
C PRO A 34 -22.68 -6.23 -26.99
N ASP A 35 -22.62 -6.44 -25.67
CA ASP A 35 -23.45 -5.76 -24.68
C ASP A 35 -22.82 -4.48 -24.09
N ILE A 36 -21.63 -4.06 -24.55
CA ILE A 36 -20.93 -2.89 -24.01
C ILE A 36 -20.81 -1.81 -25.09
N ASN A 37 -21.23 -0.58 -24.75
CA ASN A 37 -20.94 0.58 -25.59
C ASN A 37 -19.42 0.81 -25.65
N PRO A 38 -18.79 0.97 -26.82
CA PRO A 38 -17.35 1.21 -26.94
C PRO A 38 -16.80 2.34 -26.05
N GLU A 39 -17.56 3.41 -25.80
CA GLU A 39 -17.12 4.49 -24.88
C GLU A 39 -17.07 4.03 -23.42
N GLU A 40 -18.09 3.30 -22.97
CA GLU A 40 -18.15 2.70 -21.64
C GLU A 40 -17.06 1.63 -21.48
N GLY A 41 -16.80 0.83 -22.51
CA GLY A 41 -15.71 -0.14 -22.52
C GLY A 41 -14.33 0.51 -22.38
N ARG A 42 -14.09 1.65 -23.05
CA ARG A 42 -12.83 2.42 -22.92
C ARG A 42 -12.67 3.01 -21.53
N GLU A 43 -13.76 3.52 -20.95
CA GLU A 43 -13.76 4.01 -19.58
C GLU A 43 -13.40 2.89 -18.59
N TRP A 44 -14.05 1.73 -18.72
CA TRP A 44 -13.78 0.57 -17.89
C TRP A 44 -12.35 0.07 -18.03
N LEU A 45 -11.79 0.08 -19.24
CA LEU A 45 -10.39 -0.26 -19.46
C LEU A 45 -9.47 0.70 -18.73
N PHE A 46 -9.67 2.01 -18.90
CA PHE A 46 -8.87 3.03 -18.21
C PHE A 46 -8.92 2.85 -16.69
N THR A 47 -10.13 2.77 -16.12
CA THR A 47 -10.31 2.58 -14.68
C THR A 47 -9.71 1.25 -14.19
N THR A 48 -9.77 0.19 -14.99
CA THR A 48 -9.15 -1.10 -14.63
C THR A 48 -7.63 -0.99 -14.61
N LEU A 49 -7.00 -0.44 -15.66
CA LEU A 49 -5.55 -0.25 -15.70
C LEU A 49 -5.06 0.65 -14.55
N TYR A 50 -5.79 1.73 -14.27
CA TYR A 50 -5.55 2.59 -13.12
C TYR A 50 -5.58 1.81 -11.79
N ARG A 51 -6.62 0.99 -11.57
CA ARG A 51 -6.78 0.17 -10.35
C ARG A 51 -5.75 -0.96 -10.23
N LEU A 52 -5.14 -1.36 -11.34
CA LEU A 52 -4.05 -2.32 -11.37
C LEU A 52 -2.68 -1.65 -11.20
N GLY A 53 -2.61 -0.32 -11.15
CA GLY A 53 -1.35 0.43 -11.07
C GLY A 53 -0.56 0.50 -12.38
N ALA A 54 -1.16 0.15 -13.52
CA ALA A 54 -0.57 0.26 -14.85
C ALA A 54 -0.70 1.71 -15.39
N TYR A 55 -0.17 2.68 -14.64
CA TYR A 55 -0.44 4.11 -14.84
C TYR A 55 0.03 4.64 -16.20
N THR A 56 1.22 4.24 -16.65
CA THR A 56 1.76 4.64 -17.97
C THR A 56 0.83 4.19 -19.10
N TYR A 57 0.41 2.92 -19.08
CA TYR A 57 -0.52 2.37 -20.07
C TYR A 57 -1.91 3.00 -19.99
N ALA A 58 -2.39 3.30 -18.78
CA ALA A 58 -3.64 4.01 -18.59
C ALA A 58 -3.59 5.41 -19.26
N LEU A 59 -2.47 6.12 -19.16
CA LEU A 59 -2.27 7.43 -19.79
C LEU A 59 -2.20 7.34 -21.32
N GLU A 60 -1.39 6.41 -21.85
CA GLU A 60 -1.16 6.26 -23.30
C GLU A 60 -2.44 5.95 -24.08
N HIS A 61 -3.41 5.31 -23.43
CA HIS A 61 -4.65 4.86 -24.06
C HIS A 61 -5.91 5.60 -23.58
N LEU A 62 -5.76 6.69 -22.82
CA LEU A 62 -6.88 7.50 -22.40
C LEU A 62 -7.50 8.26 -23.58
N SER A 63 -8.82 8.12 -23.75
CA SER A 63 -9.58 8.95 -24.69
C SER A 63 -9.85 10.33 -24.10
N PRO A 64 -9.51 11.45 -24.79
CA PRO A 64 -9.74 12.80 -24.29
C PRO A 64 -11.21 13.09 -23.93
N LEU A 65 -12.16 12.45 -24.61
CA LEU A 65 -13.60 12.58 -24.34
C LEU A 65 -13.98 12.13 -22.92
N LEU A 66 -13.21 11.21 -22.31
CA LEU A 66 -13.49 10.73 -20.96
C LEU A 66 -13.12 11.74 -19.87
N LEU A 67 -12.29 12.75 -20.19
CA LEU A 67 -11.87 13.80 -19.25
C LEU A 67 -12.99 14.80 -18.89
N GLU A 68 -14.13 14.72 -19.55
CA GLU A 68 -15.35 15.42 -19.16
C GLU A 68 -15.88 14.92 -17.81
N LYS A 69 -15.59 13.66 -17.45
CA LYS A 69 -16.02 13.05 -16.19
C LYS A 69 -15.03 13.37 -15.06
N GLU A 70 -15.53 13.95 -13.98
CA GLU A 70 -14.74 14.39 -12.81
C GLU A 70 -13.81 13.29 -12.26
N TYR A 71 -14.34 12.09 -11.98
CA TYR A 71 -13.53 11.01 -11.40
C TYR A 71 -12.44 10.48 -12.35
N ILE A 72 -12.68 10.50 -13.67
CA ILE A 72 -11.65 10.14 -14.67
C ILE A 72 -10.57 11.21 -14.68
N ARG A 73 -10.94 12.49 -14.56
CA ARG A 73 -9.98 13.59 -14.48
C ARG A 73 -9.10 13.49 -13.22
N LEU A 74 -9.65 13.07 -12.07
CA LEU A 74 -8.86 12.77 -10.86
C LEU A 74 -7.87 11.63 -11.11
N GLN A 75 -8.35 10.51 -11.64
CA GLN A 75 -7.50 9.35 -11.96
C GLN A 75 -6.39 9.72 -12.95
N TYR A 76 -6.71 10.54 -13.95
CA TYR A 76 -5.75 11.04 -14.93
C TYR A 76 -4.66 11.90 -14.28
N ALA A 77 -5.04 12.87 -13.45
CA ALA A 77 -4.07 13.70 -12.73
C ALA A 77 -3.20 12.85 -11.79
N GLU A 78 -3.78 11.87 -11.09
CA GLU A 78 -3.02 10.93 -10.27
C GLU A 78 -2.03 10.09 -11.10
N CYS A 79 -2.43 9.58 -12.26
CA CYS A 79 -1.52 8.88 -13.17
C CYS A 79 -0.34 9.77 -13.60
N LEU A 80 -0.59 11.05 -13.93
CA LEU A 80 0.47 11.98 -14.29
C LEU A 80 1.48 12.15 -13.15
N ILE A 81 1.00 12.33 -11.92
CA ILE A 81 1.86 12.47 -10.73
C ILE A 81 2.68 11.19 -10.53
N ARG A 82 2.04 10.03 -10.55
CA ARG A 82 2.68 8.73 -10.31
C ARG A 82 3.71 8.35 -11.38
N THR A 83 3.57 8.87 -12.59
CA THR A 83 4.52 8.66 -13.69
C THR A 83 5.59 9.75 -13.77
N GLY A 84 5.63 10.68 -12.81
CA GLY A 84 6.62 11.76 -12.75
C GLY A 84 6.37 12.92 -13.71
N GLN A 85 5.21 12.99 -14.36
CA GLN A 85 4.83 14.08 -15.26
C GLN A 85 4.25 15.27 -14.49
N PHE A 86 4.99 15.80 -13.52
CA PHE A 86 4.47 16.79 -12.56
C PHE A 86 4.06 18.12 -13.21
N GLN A 87 4.79 18.59 -14.23
CA GLN A 87 4.41 19.80 -14.98
C GLN A 87 3.06 19.64 -15.71
N ALA A 88 2.82 18.49 -16.34
CA ALA A 88 1.54 18.20 -16.98
C ALA A 88 0.42 18.09 -15.93
N ALA A 89 0.69 17.45 -14.80
CA ALA A 89 -0.25 17.37 -13.68
C ALA A 89 -0.62 18.77 -13.16
N LEU A 90 0.37 19.65 -12.94
CA LEU A 90 0.16 21.03 -12.51
C LEU A 90 -0.77 21.78 -13.44
N GLN A 91 -0.52 21.74 -14.75
CA GLN A 91 -1.34 22.41 -15.73
C GLN A 91 -2.81 21.96 -15.66
N VAL A 92 -3.04 20.65 -15.53
CA VAL A 92 -4.39 20.07 -15.44
C VAL A 92 -5.09 20.50 -14.15
N LEU A 93 -4.38 20.42 -13.02
CA LEU A 93 -4.93 20.73 -11.70
C LEU A 93 -5.25 22.22 -11.54
N GLU A 94 -4.35 23.10 -11.96
CA GLU A 94 -4.56 24.56 -11.86
C GLU A 94 -5.70 25.04 -12.76
N ASN A 95 -5.75 24.55 -14.01
CA ASN A 95 -6.87 24.83 -14.92
C ASN A 95 -8.21 24.37 -14.31
N TRP A 96 -8.20 23.20 -13.68
CA TRP A 96 -9.39 22.67 -13.04
C TRP A 96 -9.81 23.47 -11.81
N MET A 97 -8.87 23.81 -10.93
CA MET A 97 -9.14 24.67 -9.77
C MET A 97 -9.73 26.03 -10.18
N MET A 98 -9.24 26.64 -11.26
CA MET A 98 -9.78 27.89 -11.79
C MET A 98 -11.24 27.76 -12.24
N SER A 99 -11.62 26.62 -12.81
CA SER A 99 -13.01 26.34 -13.20
C SER A 99 -13.94 26.04 -12.01
N LEU A 100 -13.39 25.57 -10.88
CA LEU A 100 -14.14 25.26 -9.66
C LEU A 100 -14.40 26.50 -8.79
N ALA A 101 -13.58 27.55 -8.92
CA ALA A 101 -13.72 28.79 -8.14
C ALA A 101 -15.07 29.52 -8.33
N SER A 102 -15.87 29.14 -9.32
CA SER A 102 -17.23 29.63 -9.55
C SER A 102 -18.34 28.85 -8.81
N ASP A 103 -18.02 27.71 -8.18
CA ASP A 103 -19.00 26.81 -7.57
C ASP A 103 -18.82 26.73 -6.04
N GLN A 104 -19.90 26.86 -5.27
CA GLN A 104 -19.84 26.99 -3.80
C GLN A 104 -19.78 25.64 -3.06
N ASP A 105 -20.01 24.52 -3.75
CA ASP A 105 -20.23 23.21 -3.11
C ASP A 105 -19.02 22.25 -3.13
N THR A 106 -17.85 22.68 -3.62
CA THR A 106 -16.71 21.79 -3.92
C THR A 106 -15.54 21.88 -2.94
N THR A 107 -15.78 22.26 -1.68
CA THR A 107 -14.72 22.54 -0.68
C THR A 107 -13.75 21.37 -0.47
N LYS A 108 -14.24 20.13 -0.36
CA LYS A 108 -13.38 18.95 -0.17
C LYS A 108 -12.49 18.65 -1.39
N LEU A 109 -13.08 18.70 -2.59
CA LEU A 109 -12.34 18.50 -3.84
C LEU A 109 -11.28 19.59 -4.00
N HIS A 110 -11.63 20.85 -3.71
CA HIS A 110 -10.71 21.97 -3.78
C HIS A 110 -9.48 21.75 -2.90
N SER A 111 -9.66 21.39 -1.62
CA SER A 111 -8.54 21.12 -0.71
C SER A 111 -7.67 19.95 -1.16
N GLN A 112 -8.26 18.91 -1.78
CA GLN A 112 -7.49 17.81 -2.37
C GLN A 112 -6.64 18.27 -3.56
N LEU A 113 -7.20 19.08 -4.45
CA LEU A 113 -6.47 19.63 -5.61
C LEU A 113 -5.35 20.57 -5.17
N GLU A 114 -5.58 21.43 -4.17
CA GLU A 114 -4.55 22.28 -3.56
C GLU A 114 -3.37 21.46 -3.04
N LEU A 115 -3.66 20.36 -2.33
CA LEU A 115 -2.63 19.45 -1.82
C LEU A 115 -1.82 18.82 -2.95
N TRP A 116 -2.48 18.39 -4.04
CA TRP A 116 -1.82 17.79 -5.20
C TRP A 116 -0.97 18.81 -5.97
N VAL A 117 -1.44 20.04 -6.12
CA VAL A 117 -0.65 21.14 -6.71
C VAL A 117 0.59 21.41 -5.86
N LYS A 118 0.45 21.49 -4.53
CA LYS A 118 1.59 21.66 -3.62
C LYS A 118 2.58 20.50 -3.77
N LEU A 119 2.08 19.27 -3.82
CA LEU A 119 2.92 18.07 -4.01
C LEU A 119 3.72 18.16 -5.32
N CYS A 120 3.08 18.48 -6.44
CA CYS A 120 3.78 18.59 -7.73
C CYS A 120 4.84 19.69 -7.72
N ARG A 121 4.57 20.84 -7.09
CA ARG A 121 5.56 21.92 -6.93
C ARG A 121 6.76 21.48 -6.11
N LEU A 122 6.54 20.77 -4.99
CA LEU A 122 7.65 20.22 -4.19
C LEU A 122 8.39 19.11 -4.95
N ALA A 123 7.69 18.30 -5.74
CA ALA A 123 8.30 17.25 -6.56
C ALA A 123 9.29 17.85 -7.56
N GLU A 124 8.88 18.89 -8.29
CA GLU A 124 9.74 19.64 -9.21
C GLU A 124 10.97 20.25 -8.52
N LEU A 125 10.83 20.68 -7.27
CA LEU A 125 11.98 21.12 -6.48
C LEU A 125 12.88 19.97 -6.04
N SER A 126 12.37 18.75 -5.85
CA SER A 126 13.12 17.60 -5.31
C SER A 126 13.77 16.69 -6.37
N VAL A 127 13.26 16.69 -7.60
CA VAL A 127 13.65 15.78 -8.69
C VAL A 127 15.04 16.09 -9.31
N PRO A 128 15.52 17.34 -9.41
CA PRO A 128 16.88 17.59 -9.87
C PRO A 128 17.89 16.98 -8.89
N GLN A 129 18.80 16.12 -9.39
CA GLN A 129 19.90 15.59 -8.58
C GLN A 129 20.78 16.73 -8.08
N GLY A 130 20.58 17.14 -6.82
CA GLY A 130 21.25 18.31 -6.23
C GLY A 130 20.34 19.22 -5.40
N SER A 131 19.04 18.95 -5.35
CA SER A 131 18.12 19.71 -4.51
C SER A 131 18.39 19.52 -3.03
N ASN A 132 18.63 20.63 -2.33
CA ASN A 132 18.83 20.64 -0.89
C ASN A 132 17.49 20.32 -0.19
N PRO A 133 17.41 19.31 0.69
CA PRO A 133 16.23 19.04 1.53
C PRO A 133 15.72 20.29 2.26
N GLU A 134 16.61 21.19 2.65
CA GLU A 134 16.26 22.47 3.29
C GLU A 134 15.41 23.37 2.38
N THR A 135 15.60 23.33 1.06
CA THR A 135 14.80 24.12 0.12
C THR A 135 13.36 23.63 0.05
N VAL A 136 13.17 22.31 0.06
CA VAL A 136 11.82 21.69 0.09
C VAL A 136 11.13 21.99 1.41
N LEU A 137 11.84 21.86 2.53
CA LEU A 137 11.31 22.19 3.86
C LEU A 137 10.99 23.68 3.99
N ALA A 138 11.87 24.57 3.54
CA ALA A 138 11.63 26.01 3.56
C ALA A 138 10.47 26.44 2.66
N SER A 139 10.23 25.69 1.57
CA SER A 139 9.09 25.91 0.67
C SER A 139 7.79 25.31 1.21
N ASN A 140 7.86 24.49 2.26
CA ASN A 140 6.69 23.94 2.94
C ASN A 140 6.30 24.82 4.13
N ASP A 141 5.35 25.71 3.89
CA ASP A 141 4.75 26.63 4.86
C ASP A 141 3.50 26.07 5.54
N LEU A 142 3.22 24.77 5.36
CA LEU A 142 1.99 24.14 5.83
C LEU A 142 2.03 23.86 7.34
N PRO A 143 0.87 23.94 8.03
CA PRO A 143 0.73 23.46 9.40
C PRO A 143 1.13 21.97 9.55
N PRO A 144 1.43 21.49 10.77
CA PRO A 144 1.82 20.10 11.01
C PRO A 144 0.82 19.07 10.46
N ASP A 145 -0.48 19.25 10.70
CA ASP A 145 -1.52 18.33 10.23
C ASP A 145 -1.59 18.24 8.70
N GLN A 146 -1.37 19.36 8.02
CA GLN A 146 -1.35 19.42 6.56
C GLN A 146 -0.03 18.88 5.99
N THR A 147 1.08 19.04 6.72
CA THR A 147 2.37 18.43 6.38
C THR A 147 2.28 16.90 6.47
N GLN A 148 1.61 16.37 7.48
CA GLN A 148 1.29 14.94 7.57
C GLN A 148 0.47 14.50 6.37
N ALA A 149 -0.66 15.17 6.08
CA ALA A 149 -1.50 14.82 4.94
C ALA A 149 -0.75 14.87 3.60
N LEU A 150 0.16 15.85 3.43
CA LEU A 150 1.01 15.96 2.25
C LEU A 150 2.03 14.82 2.16
N MET A 151 2.67 14.45 3.27
CA MET A 151 3.60 13.32 3.35
C MET A 151 2.89 12.00 3.01
N GLU A 152 1.72 11.75 3.60
CA GLU A 152 0.92 10.56 3.28
C GLU A 152 0.53 10.52 1.80
N THR A 153 0.13 11.67 1.25
CA THR A 153 -0.24 11.80 -0.17
C THR A 153 0.98 11.57 -1.06
N ALA A 154 2.15 12.09 -0.69
CA ALA A 154 3.39 11.89 -1.43
C ALA A 154 3.76 10.40 -1.50
N VAL A 155 3.65 9.65 -0.40
CA VAL A 155 3.88 8.19 -0.41
C VAL A 155 2.85 7.48 -1.28
N LYS A 156 1.55 7.77 -1.08
CA LYS A 156 0.46 7.19 -1.88
C LYS A 156 0.72 7.38 -3.36
N MET A 157 1.13 8.58 -3.77
CA MET A 157 1.42 8.94 -5.16
C MET A 157 2.80 8.49 -5.67
N GLY A 158 3.61 7.82 -4.86
CA GLY A 158 4.95 7.38 -5.25
C GLY A 158 5.99 8.50 -5.38
N VAL A 159 5.69 9.69 -4.86
CA VAL A 159 6.63 10.84 -4.82
C VAL A 159 7.51 10.72 -3.57
N LEU A 160 8.25 9.62 -3.49
CA LEU A 160 9.01 9.20 -2.31
C LEU A 160 10.09 10.21 -1.86
N PRO A 161 10.83 10.90 -2.75
CA PRO A 161 11.81 11.90 -2.33
C PRO A 161 11.16 13.01 -1.48
N VAL A 162 10.02 13.55 -1.91
CA VAL A 162 9.28 14.57 -1.14
C VAL A 162 8.80 13.99 0.18
N ALA A 163 8.20 12.80 0.18
CA ALA A 163 7.70 12.17 1.40
C ALA A 163 8.80 12.00 2.46
N SER A 164 9.97 11.52 2.03
CA SER A 164 11.12 11.28 2.92
C SER A 164 11.65 12.58 3.55
N ILE A 165 11.72 13.67 2.77
CA ILE A 165 12.11 14.99 3.27
C ILE A 165 11.09 15.50 4.29
N LEU A 166 9.79 15.42 4.00
CA LEU A 166 8.74 15.86 4.93
C LEU A 166 8.78 15.05 6.24
N ALA A 167 8.96 13.73 6.17
CA ALA A 167 9.06 12.86 7.33
C ALA A 167 10.30 13.13 8.21
N SER A 168 11.38 13.67 7.62
CA SER A 168 12.61 14.02 8.37
C SER A 168 12.46 15.20 9.33
N SER A 169 11.36 15.96 9.22
CA SER A 169 11.14 17.16 10.03
C SER A 169 10.77 16.87 11.49
N ASN A 170 10.21 15.70 11.81
CA ASN A 170 9.80 15.31 13.16
C ASN A 170 9.67 13.78 13.30
N ASP A 171 10.09 13.22 14.44
CA ASP A 171 9.98 11.78 14.77
C ASP A 171 8.53 11.26 14.74
N PHE A 172 7.54 12.09 15.08
CA PHE A 172 6.12 11.69 14.95
C PHE A 172 5.73 11.41 13.49
N LEU A 173 6.14 12.30 12.58
CA LEU A 173 5.90 12.12 11.15
C LEU A 173 6.69 10.93 10.59
N ARG A 174 7.85 10.61 11.17
CA ARG A 174 8.60 9.41 10.79
C ARG A 174 7.85 8.11 11.13
N ASP A 175 7.19 8.02 12.28
CA ASP A 175 6.38 6.83 12.63
C ASP A 175 5.21 6.64 11.65
N ASP A 176 4.51 7.72 11.32
CA ASP A 176 3.42 7.69 10.33
C ASP A 176 3.94 7.45 8.90
N TYR A 177 5.12 7.96 8.56
CA TYR A 177 5.76 7.70 7.27
C TYR A 177 6.07 6.20 7.08
N ILE A 178 6.61 5.53 8.10
CA ILE A 178 6.85 4.08 8.08
C ILE A 178 5.53 3.33 7.86
N LEU A 179 4.46 3.74 8.57
CA LEU A 179 3.13 3.17 8.40
C LEU A 179 2.61 3.29 6.98
N VAL A 180 2.74 4.46 6.37
CA VAL A 180 2.21 4.70 5.04
C VAL A 180 3.07 3.98 4.00
N LEU A 181 4.40 3.96 4.14
CA LEU A 181 5.29 3.19 3.27
C LEU A 181 4.88 1.70 3.26
N TYR A 182 4.72 1.11 4.45
CA TYR A 182 4.36 -0.30 4.57
C TYR A 182 2.97 -0.57 3.99
N LYS A 183 1.96 0.25 4.30
CA LYS A 183 0.60 0.11 3.76
C LYS A 183 0.54 0.26 2.24
N GLU A 184 1.37 1.12 1.66
CA GLU A 184 1.44 1.32 0.22
C GLU A 184 2.34 0.29 -0.50
N GLY A 185 2.88 -0.69 0.23
CA GLY A 185 3.66 -1.80 -0.35
C GLY A 185 5.13 -1.49 -0.57
N TYR A 186 5.64 -0.34 -0.13
CA TYR A 186 7.07 0.00 -0.17
C TYR A 186 7.85 -0.69 0.96
N LEU A 187 7.79 -2.03 0.99
CA LEU A 187 8.28 -2.86 2.09
C LEU A 187 9.76 -2.63 2.41
N GLU A 188 10.62 -2.58 1.39
CA GLU A 188 12.07 -2.40 1.58
C GLU A 188 12.40 -1.01 2.16
N LEU A 189 11.66 0.02 1.77
CA LEU A 189 11.84 1.36 2.32
C LEU A 189 11.34 1.44 3.76
N ALA A 190 10.21 0.78 4.07
CA ALA A 190 9.73 0.66 5.45
C ALA A 190 10.76 -0.08 6.32
N LYS A 191 11.32 -1.19 5.84
CA LYS A 191 12.40 -1.94 6.52
C LYS A 191 13.63 -1.07 6.77
N LEU A 192 14.07 -0.30 5.77
CA LEU A 192 15.20 0.62 5.92
C LEU A 192 14.98 1.67 7.01
N GLU A 193 13.76 2.22 7.11
CA GLU A 193 13.43 3.18 8.18
C GLU A 193 13.31 2.50 9.56
N LEU A 194 12.80 1.27 9.63
CA LEU A 194 12.79 0.46 10.86
C LEU A 194 14.21 0.17 11.36
N ASP A 195 15.13 -0.17 10.47
CA ASP A 195 16.53 -0.43 10.80
C ASP A 195 17.21 0.81 11.41
N ARG A 196 16.82 2.03 10.98
CA ARG A 196 17.32 3.28 11.56
C ARG A 196 16.82 3.52 12.99
N ILE A 197 15.62 3.05 13.33
CA ILE A 197 15.12 3.07 14.71
C ILE A 197 15.94 2.08 15.56
N GLY A 198 16.20 0.89 14.99
CA GLY A 198 17.00 -0.16 15.60
C GLY A 198 16.15 -1.17 16.37
N LYS A 199 16.54 -2.45 16.26
CA LYS A 199 15.78 -3.59 16.81
C LYS A 199 15.54 -3.50 18.32
N GLU A 200 16.52 -3.04 19.08
CA GLU A 200 16.41 -2.89 20.54
C GLU A 200 15.22 -1.99 20.91
N LYS A 201 15.11 -0.81 20.28
CA LYS A 201 14.01 0.12 20.53
C LYS A 201 12.65 -0.39 20.06
N LEU A 202 12.63 -1.23 19.02
CA LEU A 202 11.40 -1.80 18.49
C LEU A 202 10.90 -2.98 19.35
N SER A 203 11.82 -3.76 19.91
CA SER A 203 11.53 -4.96 20.72
C SER A 203 11.34 -4.67 22.21
N GLU A 204 11.80 -3.53 22.72
CA GLU A 204 11.66 -3.11 24.11
C GLU A 204 10.28 -2.49 24.43
N ASP A 205 9.95 -2.43 25.73
CA ASP A 205 8.73 -1.86 26.32
C ASP A 205 8.74 -0.31 26.29
N ALA A 206 9.12 0.26 25.14
CA ALA A 206 9.20 1.69 24.93
C ALA A 206 7.84 2.27 24.49
N THR A 207 7.43 3.40 25.08
CA THR A 207 6.14 4.06 24.80
C THR A 207 6.08 4.80 23.47
N GLY A 208 7.17 4.79 22.68
CA GLY A 208 7.26 5.44 21.37
C GLY A 208 7.08 4.48 20.19
N HIS A 209 6.99 5.05 18.98
CA HIS A 209 7.04 4.32 17.70
C HIS A 209 5.98 3.22 17.55
N ARG A 210 4.75 3.50 17.98
CA ARG A 210 3.64 2.54 18.00
C ARG A 210 3.45 1.87 16.64
N HIS A 211 3.42 2.65 15.56
CA HIS A 211 3.17 2.11 14.22
C HIS A 211 4.37 1.30 13.71
N ALA A 212 5.59 1.82 13.87
CA ALA A 212 6.80 1.11 13.50
C ALA A 212 6.95 -0.24 14.23
N ARG A 213 6.63 -0.29 15.53
CA ARG A 213 6.67 -1.54 16.32
C ARG A 213 5.65 -2.56 15.82
N TYR A 214 4.44 -2.11 15.48
CA TYR A 214 3.41 -2.97 14.91
C TYR A 214 3.88 -3.60 13.59
N ILE A 215 4.43 -2.77 12.69
CA ILE A 215 4.92 -3.21 11.38
C ILE A 215 6.11 -4.15 11.53
N TYR A 216 7.04 -3.85 12.44
CA TYR A 216 8.17 -4.72 12.73
C TYR A 216 7.71 -6.09 13.24
N ALA A 217 6.73 -6.14 14.13
CA ALA A 217 6.14 -7.41 14.60
C ALA A 217 5.43 -8.18 13.49
N GLU A 218 4.75 -7.49 12.58
CA GLU A 218 4.11 -8.10 11.41
C GLU A 218 5.13 -8.70 10.43
N ILE A 219 6.24 -7.98 10.17
CA ILE A 219 7.36 -8.49 9.37
C ILE A 219 8.00 -9.72 10.03
N LEU A 220 8.23 -9.70 11.34
CA LEU A 220 8.74 -10.86 12.07
C LEU A 220 7.79 -12.06 11.99
N HIS A 221 6.47 -11.82 12.05
CA HIS A 221 5.47 -12.87 11.85
C HIS A 221 5.56 -13.47 10.43
N ASP A 222 5.65 -12.64 9.39
CA ASP A 222 5.80 -13.08 8.00
C ASP A 222 7.11 -13.86 7.77
N GLU A 223 8.17 -13.51 8.49
CA GLU A 223 9.48 -14.19 8.46
C GLU A 223 9.53 -15.45 9.33
N GLY A 224 8.44 -15.77 10.05
CA GLY A 224 8.32 -16.97 10.89
C GLY A 224 8.91 -16.84 12.29
N HIS A 225 9.32 -15.64 12.71
CA HIS A 225 9.83 -15.32 14.04
C HIS A 225 8.68 -15.07 15.04
N PHE A 226 7.81 -16.06 15.20
CA PHE A 226 6.54 -15.93 15.92
C PHE A 226 6.70 -15.58 17.40
N GLU A 227 7.69 -16.14 18.11
CA GLU A 227 7.89 -15.85 19.53
C GLU A 227 8.32 -14.39 19.78
N GLU A 228 9.15 -13.81 18.90
CA GLU A 228 9.56 -12.41 19.01
C GLU A 228 8.39 -11.49 18.64
N ALA A 229 7.70 -11.77 17.53
CA ALA A 229 6.52 -11.02 17.11
C ALA A 229 5.41 -11.01 18.18
N ALA A 230 5.13 -12.16 18.82
CA ALA A 230 4.12 -12.27 19.86
C ALA A 230 4.38 -11.30 21.02
N ARG A 231 5.62 -11.27 21.53
CA ARG A 231 6.01 -10.37 22.63
C ARG A 231 5.79 -8.90 22.30
N ILE A 232 6.13 -8.50 21.08
CA ILE A 232 5.97 -7.10 20.64
C ILE A 232 4.48 -6.77 20.53
N PHE A 233 3.68 -7.66 19.93
CA PHE A 233 2.24 -7.48 19.83
C PHE A 233 1.55 -7.41 21.20
N GLU A 234 1.95 -8.22 22.17
CA GLU A 234 1.44 -8.17 23.54
C GLU A 234 1.73 -6.84 24.21
N CYS A 235 2.99 -6.40 24.15
CA CYS A 235 3.39 -5.11 24.70
C CYS A 235 2.59 -3.96 24.05
N ILE A 236 2.41 -3.98 22.73
CA ILE A 236 1.56 -3.00 22.03
C ILE A 236 0.11 -3.07 22.55
N ALA A 237 -0.45 -4.26 22.72
CA ALA A 237 -1.83 -4.45 23.16
C ALA A 237 -2.07 -4.02 24.62
N GLU A 238 -1.04 -4.08 25.46
CA GLU A 238 -1.03 -3.60 26.85
C GLU A 238 -0.92 -2.07 26.91
N GLN A 239 0.02 -1.49 26.14
CA GLN A 239 0.28 -0.05 26.13
C GLN A 239 -0.79 0.75 25.36
N PHE A 240 -1.33 0.18 24.28
CA PHE A 240 -2.28 0.81 23.36
C PHE A 240 -3.53 -0.06 23.18
N PRO A 241 -4.46 -0.08 24.17
CA PRO A 241 -5.64 -0.94 24.15
C PRO A 241 -6.58 -0.70 22.96
N ASP A 242 -6.51 0.47 22.32
CA ASP A 242 -7.23 0.82 21.10
C ASP A 242 -6.68 0.09 19.85
N MET A 243 -5.47 -0.47 19.91
CA MET A 243 -4.89 -1.30 18.85
C MET A 243 -5.34 -2.76 18.95
N ALA A 244 -6.65 -3.01 18.87
CA ALA A 244 -7.20 -4.37 19.01
C ALA A 244 -6.55 -5.40 18.07
N LYS A 245 -6.07 -4.95 16.90
CA LYS A 245 -5.32 -5.77 15.92
C LYS A 245 -4.06 -6.43 16.50
N ALA A 246 -3.37 -5.78 17.43
CA ALA A 246 -2.16 -6.34 18.04
C ALA A 246 -2.48 -7.63 18.82
N ARG A 247 -3.65 -7.71 19.48
CA ARG A 247 -4.08 -8.94 20.17
C ARG A 247 -4.31 -10.10 19.21
N PHE A 248 -4.88 -9.82 18.04
CA PHE A 248 -5.05 -10.81 16.98
C PHE A 248 -3.70 -11.25 16.39
N GLY A 249 -2.75 -10.32 16.23
CA GLY A 249 -1.37 -10.62 15.85
C GLY A 249 -0.67 -11.55 16.83
N ALA A 250 -0.71 -11.23 18.14
CA ALA A 250 -0.16 -12.09 19.18
C ALA A 250 -0.81 -13.49 19.19
N CYS A 251 -2.14 -13.55 19.08
CA CYS A 251 -2.87 -14.82 19.01
C CYS A 251 -2.45 -15.65 17.78
N SER A 252 -2.30 -15.01 16.61
CA SER A 252 -1.81 -15.66 15.40
C SER A 252 -0.40 -16.23 15.61
N CYS A 253 0.50 -15.46 16.21
CA CYS A 253 1.87 -15.93 16.52
C CYS A 253 1.85 -17.19 17.39
N TYR A 254 1.07 -17.20 18.48
CA TYR A 254 0.98 -18.37 19.36
C TYR A 254 0.43 -19.61 18.67
N LEU A 255 -0.59 -19.44 17.82
CA LEU A 255 -1.15 -20.54 17.04
C LEU A 255 -0.13 -21.13 16.06
N HIS A 256 0.64 -20.28 15.38
CA HIS A 256 1.73 -20.73 14.50
C HIS A 256 2.86 -21.43 15.27
N THR A 257 3.27 -20.92 16.43
CA THR A 257 4.25 -21.60 17.30
C THR A 257 3.76 -23.01 17.70
N VAL A 258 2.50 -23.15 18.10
CA VAL A 258 1.93 -24.46 18.46
C VAL A 258 1.86 -25.38 17.24
N MET A 259 1.43 -24.85 16.08
CA MET A 259 1.36 -25.59 14.82
C MET A 259 2.74 -26.13 14.41
N ASN A 260 3.79 -25.30 14.48
CA ASN A 260 5.17 -25.70 14.18
C ASN A 260 5.67 -26.79 15.13
N ARG A 261 5.36 -26.69 16.43
CA ARG A 261 5.74 -27.71 17.42
C ARG A 261 5.03 -29.04 17.18
N LEU A 262 3.74 -29.00 16.84
CA LEU A 262 2.95 -30.20 16.55
C LEU A 262 3.39 -30.88 15.25
N THR A 263 3.63 -30.10 14.20
CA THR A 263 4.16 -30.59 12.91
C THR A 263 5.54 -31.20 13.11
N GLY A 264 6.45 -30.48 13.79
CA GLY A 264 7.77 -30.99 14.12
C GLY A 264 7.74 -32.27 14.97
N ARG A 265 6.72 -32.47 15.82
CA ARG A 265 6.57 -33.74 16.56
C ARG A 265 6.25 -34.92 15.65
N ILE A 266 5.40 -34.74 14.65
CA ILE A 266 5.09 -35.77 13.66
C ILE A 266 6.35 -36.12 12.86
N GLU A 267 7.09 -35.09 12.43
CA GLU A 267 8.29 -35.24 11.60
C GLU A 267 9.46 -35.89 12.35
N LEU A 268 9.67 -35.53 13.63
CA LEU A 268 10.85 -35.97 14.38
C LEU A 268 10.65 -37.28 15.15
N TYR A 269 9.46 -37.49 15.73
CA TYR A 269 9.23 -38.61 16.65
C TYR A 269 8.40 -39.74 16.03
N HIS A 270 7.81 -39.53 14.85
CA HIS A 270 6.98 -40.52 14.15
C HIS A 270 6.01 -41.24 15.11
N PRO A 271 5.11 -40.49 15.77
CA PRO A 271 4.22 -41.03 16.77
C PRO A 271 3.34 -42.14 16.19
N ASP A 272 2.79 -42.99 17.06
CA ASP A 272 1.90 -44.05 16.62
C ASP A 272 0.63 -43.48 15.93
N PRO A 273 -0.09 -44.27 15.10
CA PRO A 273 -1.23 -43.76 14.34
C PRO A 273 -2.34 -43.11 15.18
N LYS A 274 -2.48 -43.53 16.45
CA LYS A 274 -3.51 -42.99 17.34
C LYS A 274 -3.10 -41.61 17.85
N GLU A 275 -1.85 -41.44 18.27
CA GLU A 275 -1.31 -40.14 18.69
C GLU A 275 -1.24 -39.18 17.48
N GLN A 276 -0.80 -39.66 16.31
CA GLN A 276 -0.80 -38.87 15.09
C GLN A 276 -2.19 -38.32 14.76
N GLY A 277 -3.24 -39.16 14.82
CA GLY A 277 -4.62 -38.71 14.58
C GLY A 277 -5.18 -37.76 15.65
N ILE A 278 -4.55 -37.64 16.83
CA ILE A 278 -4.86 -36.57 17.80
C ILE A 278 -4.18 -35.27 17.38
N ILE A 279 -2.91 -35.35 16.98
CA ILE A 279 -2.14 -34.17 16.54
C ILE A 279 -2.79 -33.54 15.30
N GLU A 280 -3.17 -34.35 14.30
CA GLU A 280 -3.83 -33.89 13.08
C GLU A 280 -5.12 -33.13 13.38
N ARG A 281 -5.95 -33.63 14.31
CA ARG A 281 -7.16 -32.90 14.74
C ARG A 281 -6.85 -31.55 15.38
N HIS A 282 -5.77 -31.45 16.17
CA HIS A 282 -5.35 -30.16 16.72
C HIS A 282 -4.82 -29.20 15.65
N LEU A 283 -4.11 -29.71 14.63
CA LEU A 283 -3.68 -28.90 13.49
C LEU A 283 -4.89 -28.36 12.70
N ASP A 284 -5.93 -29.17 12.51
CA ASP A 284 -7.20 -28.74 11.91
C ASP A 284 -7.90 -27.67 12.74
N ASP A 285 -7.96 -27.83 14.07
CA ASP A 285 -8.53 -26.85 14.99
C ASP A 285 -7.78 -25.51 14.93
N ILE A 286 -6.45 -25.56 14.93
CA ILE A 286 -5.58 -24.38 14.83
C ILE A 286 -5.79 -23.68 13.48
N SER A 287 -5.84 -24.44 12.38
CA SER A 287 -6.07 -23.89 11.03
C SER A 287 -7.41 -23.16 10.95
N ARG A 288 -8.46 -23.72 11.56
CA ARG A 288 -9.77 -23.05 11.65
C ARG A 288 -9.72 -21.77 12.49
N ALA A 289 -9.01 -21.78 13.62
CA ALA A 289 -8.83 -20.60 14.45
C ALA A 289 -8.05 -19.49 13.71
N LEU A 290 -6.98 -19.85 13.00
CA LEU A 290 -6.22 -18.92 12.17
C LEU A 290 -7.10 -18.28 11.09
N ASN A 291 -7.96 -19.05 10.42
CA ASN A 291 -8.90 -18.49 9.43
C ASN A 291 -9.82 -17.42 10.03
N ILE A 292 -10.39 -17.68 11.21
CA ILE A 292 -11.23 -16.69 11.93
C ILE A 292 -10.41 -15.44 12.27
N ILE A 293 -9.16 -15.61 12.70
CA ILE A 293 -8.26 -14.50 13.00
C ILE A 293 -7.95 -13.69 11.73
N TYR A 294 -7.69 -14.32 10.60
CA TYR A 294 -7.42 -13.61 9.34
C TYR A 294 -8.61 -12.77 8.86
N GLU A 295 -9.85 -13.18 9.14
CA GLU A 295 -11.04 -12.38 8.83
C GLU A 295 -11.08 -11.04 9.58
N THR A 296 -10.36 -10.92 10.71
CA THR A 296 -10.25 -9.65 11.46
C THR A 296 -9.41 -8.59 10.75
N ARG A 297 -8.69 -8.96 9.67
CA ARG A 297 -7.77 -8.07 8.92
C ARG A 297 -6.75 -7.39 9.83
N TRP A 298 -6.22 -8.15 10.79
CA TRP A 298 -5.09 -7.71 11.60
C TRP A 298 -3.84 -7.57 10.73
N HIS A 299 -3.61 -8.55 9.84
CA HIS A 299 -2.53 -8.58 8.88
C HIS A 299 -2.84 -7.77 7.61
N THR A 300 -1.82 -7.19 7.03
CA THR A 300 -1.86 -6.26 5.90
C THR A 300 -2.01 -7.03 4.60
N VAL A 301 -3.07 -6.70 3.87
CA VAL A 301 -3.32 -7.24 2.54
C VAL A 301 -3.19 -6.10 1.54
N TRP A 302 -2.17 -6.18 0.70
CA TRP A 302 -1.93 -5.19 -0.35
C TRP A 302 -2.90 -5.38 -1.52
N SER A 303 -3.40 -4.26 -2.04
CA SER A 303 -4.14 -4.22 -3.31
C SER A 303 -3.22 -4.48 -4.50
N ALA A 304 -3.79 -4.75 -5.67
CA ALA A 304 -3.03 -4.95 -6.91
C ALA A 304 -2.01 -3.83 -7.18
N THR A 305 -2.42 -2.57 -7.03
CA THR A 305 -1.52 -1.40 -7.13
C THR A 305 -0.36 -1.47 -6.13
N GLN A 306 -0.66 -1.71 -4.85
CA GLN A 306 0.35 -1.71 -3.78
C GLN A 306 1.31 -2.90 -3.92
N SER A 307 0.82 -4.04 -4.38
CA SER A 307 1.65 -5.21 -4.66
C SER A 307 2.71 -4.95 -5.73
N ARG A 308 2.55 -3.95 -6.60
CA ARG A 308 3.59 -3.57 -7.58
C ARG A 308 4.79 -2.87 -6.95
N ASN A 309 4.64 -2.34 -5.74
CA ASN A 309 5.72 -1.71 -4.99
C ASN A 309 6.54 -2.73 -4.18
N LEU A 310 6.03 -3.96 -4.04
CA LEU A 310 6.73 -5.03 -3.35
C LEU A 310 8.00 -5.44 -4.14
N PRO A 311 9.05 -5.89 -3.44
CA PRO A 311 10.23 -6.42 -4.11
C PRO A 311 9.83 -7.59 -5.03
N ILE A 312 10.36 -7.59 -6.25
CA ILE A 312 10.17 -8.69 -7.20
C ILE A 312 10.78 -9.95 -6.56
N PRO A 313 10.02 -11.05 -6.40
CA PRO A 313 10.56 -12.29 -5.86
C PRO A 313 11.79 -12.72 -6.66
N ALA A 314 12.86 -13.16 -5.98
CA ALA A 314 14.10 -13.59 -6.65
C ALA A 314 13.87 -14.67 -7.73
N SER A 315 12.79 -15.45 -7.62
CA SER A 315 12.36 -16.44 -8.61
C SER A 315 11.89 -15.85 -9.94
N GLN A 316 11.50 -14.57 -9.98
CA GLN A 316 11.09 -13.83 -11.18
C GLN A 316 12.22 -12.95 -11.75
N MET A 317 13.33 -12.75 -11.01
CA MET A 317 14.49 -11.99 -11.49
C MET A 317 15.43 -12.79 -12.41
N LEU A 318 15.19 -14.09 -12.57
CA LEU A 318 16.03 -15.02 -13.35
C LEU A 318 15.40 -15.50 -14.68
N GLN A 319 14.36 -14.82 -15.17
CA GLN A 319 13.77 -15.06 -16.51
C GLN A 319 14.21 -13.99 -17.50
#